data_AF-A0A6L8M0E4-F1
#
_entry.id   AF-A0A6L8M0E4-F1
#
_cell.length_a   1.000
_cell.length_b   1.000
_cell.length_c   1.000
_cell.angle_alpha   90.00
_cell.angle_beta   90.00
_cell.angle_gamma   90.00
#
_symmetry.space_group_name_H-M   'P 1'
#
loop_
_entity.id
_entity.type
_entity.pdbx_description
1 polymer ?
#
loop_
_entity_poly.entity_id
_entity_poly.type
_entity_poly.pdbx_seq_one_letter_code
_entity_poly.pdbx_strand_id
1 'polypeptide(L)'
;MFKKLLLLAFLSPCLAFANESSFINDNVDNAEASVTSIPGGWSEYRTTLSRNEYNTFYQALGGLVGVSYSPFAVSASVTAGMSYKFICNAQPTYPDAPTYAVVVEVYHPINGTPELVSINEIN
;
A
#
# COMPACT_ATOMS: atom_id res chain seq x y z
N MET A 1 38.94 21.84 13.31
CA MET A 1 39.56 21.80 11.97
C MET A 1 38.46 21.50 10.97
N PHE A 2 38.24 22.44 10.05
CA PHE A 2 37.09 22.54 9.15
C PHE A 2 37.22 21.60 7.92
N LYS A 3 36.05 21.22 7.37
CA LYS A 3 35.74 20.95 5.94
C LYS A 3 36.12 19.62 5.28
N LYS A 4 35.07 18.91 4.83
CA LYS A 4 34.77 18.45 3.44
C LYS A 4 33.53 17.54 3.56
N LEU A 5 32.31 17.85 3.11
CA LEU A 5 31.78 18.32 1.82
C LEU A 5 32.36 17.59 0.59
N LEU A 6 31.61 16.60 0.12
CA LEU A 6 31.59 16.08 -1.25
C LEU A 6 30.20 15.41 -1.43
N LEU A 7 29.16 16.16 -1.79
CA LEU A 7 28.64 16.41 -3.15
C LEU A 7 28.59 15.18 -4.08
N LEU A 8 27.34 14.72 -4.27
CA LEU A 8 26.69 14.01 -5.38
C LEU A 8 27.48 13.75 -6.68
N ALA A 9 27.32 12.54 -7.22
CA ALA A 9 27.29 12.30 -8.66
C ALA A 9 26.30 11.17 -8.99
N PHE A 10 25.20 11.55 -9.64
CA PHE A 10 24.35 10.68 -10.44
C PHE A 10 25.17 10.17 -11.63
N LEU A 11 25.24 8.85 -11.84
CA LEU A 11 25.29 8.19 -13.15
C LEU A 11 25.25 6.67 -12.92
N SER A 12 24.05 6.09 -12.86
CA SER A 12 23.93 4.65 -13.12
C SER A 12 23.76 4.48 -14.63
N PRO A 13 24.73 3.87 -15.32
CA PRO A 13 24.69 3.72 -16.77
C PRO A 13 23.63 2.71 -17.17
N CYS A 14 22.87 3.08 -18.18
CA CYS A 14 22.06 2.19 -18.99
C CYS A 14 22.92 0.97 -19.39
N LEU A 15 22.53 -0.21 -18.92
CA LEU A 15 23.02 -1.46 -19.51
C LEU A 15 21.80 -2.31 -19.85
N ALA A 16 21.33 -2.12 -21.08
CA ALA A 16 20.54 -3.11 -21.77
C ALA A 16 21.40 -4.37 -21.95
N PHE A 17 20.93 -5.50 -21.40
CA PHE A 17 21.31 -6.81 -21.88
C PHE A 17 20.02 -7.57 -22.19
N ALA A 18 19.73 -7.68 -23.49
CA ALA A 18 18.84 -8.69 -24.01
C ALA A 18 19.63 -10.00 -24.10
N ASN A 19 19.09 -11.09 -23.55
CA ASN A 19 19.47 -12.44 -23.96
C ASN A 19 18.26 -13.37 -23.88
N GLU A 20 18.25 -14.28 -24.84
CA GLU A 20 17.09 -15.01 -25.33
C GLU A 20 16.67 -16.20 -24.45
N SER A 21 15.40 -16.53 -24.61
CA SER A 21 14.63 -17.66 -24.08
C SER A 21 15.32 -19.03 -24.05
N SER A 22 15.09 -19.79 -22.97
CA SER A 22 14.78 -21.23 -23.08
C SER A 22 14.19 -21.82 -21.78
N PHE A 23 12.96 -22.36 -21.92
CA PHE A 23 12.32 -23.48 -21.20
C PHE A 23 12.23 -23.48 -19.66
N ILE A 24 10.99 -23.40 -19.13
CA ILE A 24 10.42 -24.35 -18.14
C ILE A 24 8.91 -24.53 -18.40
N ASN A 25 8.45 -25.77 -18.26
CA ASN A 25 7.17 -26.35 -18.66
C ASN A 25 6.00 -26.12 -17.67
N ASP A 26 4.79 -26.11 -18.25
CA ASP A 26 3.45 -26.53 -17.79
C ASP A 26 3.10 -26.68 -16.30
N ASN A 27 2.01 -25.97 -15.93
CA ASN A 27 1.06 -26.18 -14.82
C ASN A 27 1.46 -25.80 -13.38
N VAL A 28 1.12 -24.56 -12.99
CA VAL A 28 0.17 -24.21 -11.92
C VAL A 28 -0.28 -22.77 -12.19
N ASP A 29 -1.59 -22.53 -12.27
CA ASP A 29 -2.17 -21.18 -12.28
C ASP A 29 -1.86 -20.44 -10.96
N ASN A 30 -0.67 -19.88 -10.86
CA ASN A 30 -0.33 -18.86 -9.87
C ASN A 30 -0.07 -17.58 -10.64
N ALA A 31 -1.14 -16.80 -10.85
CA ALA A 31 -1.03 -15.41 -11.27
C ALA A 31 -0.43 -14.59 -10.11
N GLU A 32 0.84 -14.82 -9.82
CA GLU A 32 1.65 -13.92 -9.01
C GLU A 32 2.01 -12.76 -9.94
N ALA A 33 1.12 -11.77 -9.97
CA ALA A 33 1.43 -10.49 -10.58
C ALA A 33 2.72 -9.98 -9.96
N SER A 34 3.83 -10.05 -10.71
CA SER A 34 5.10 -9.46 -10.34
C SER A 34 4.93 -7.94 -10.39
N VAL A 35 4.35 -7.39 -9.32
CA VAL A 35 4.26 -5.95 -9.13
C VAL A 35 5.70 -5.45 -8.98
N THR A 36 6.24 -4.92 -10.07
CA THR A 36 7.45 -4.11 -10.07
C THR A 36 7.18 -2.89 -9.20
N SER A 37 7.41 -3.04 -7.90
CA SER A 37 7.23 -1.97 -6.93
C SER A 37 8.30 -0.92 -7.20
N ILE A 38 7.90 0.18 -7.84
CA ILE A 38 8.72 1.38 -7.95
C ILE A 38 8.79 1.96 -6.52
N PRO A 39 9.98 2.07 -5.91
CA PRO A 39 10.11 2.66 -4.59
C PRO A 39 9.56 4.10 -4.60
N GLY A 40 8.63 4.40 -3.69
CA GLY A 40 7.91 5.67 -3.63
C GLY A 40 6.70 5.81 -4.56
N GLY A 41 6.41 4.83 -5.42
CA GLY A 41 5.20 4.78 -6.24
C GLY A 41 4.04 4.07 -5.53
N TRP A 42 2.80 4.46 -5.86
CA TRP A 42 1.61 3.73 -5.44
C TRP A 42 1.31 2.60 -6.43
N SER A 43 0.99 1.41 -5.93
CA SER A 43 0.49 0.32 -6.78
C SER A 43 -0.89 0.67 -7.34
N GLU A 44 -1.31 -0.02 -8.38
CA GLU A 44 -2.71 -0.02 -8.78
C GLU A 44 -3.61 -0.52 -7.64
N TYR A 45 -4.84 -0.04 -7.61
CA TYR A 45 -5.84 -0.54 -6.68
C TYR A 45 -6.23 -1.96 -7.08
N ARG A 46 -6.15 -2.88 -6.11
CA ARG A 46 -6.68 -4.23 -6.23
C ARG A 46 -7.84 -4.43 -5.25
N THR A 47 -8.80 -5.27 -5.61
CA THR A 47 -9.94 -5.64 -4.76
C THR A 47 -9.66 -6.85 -3.88
N THR A 48 -8.55 -7.55 -4.13
CA THR A 48 -8.11 -8.70 -3.33
C THR A 48 -7.18 -8.24 -2.22
N LEU A 49 -7.65 -8.29 -0.97
CA LEU A 49 -6.87 -7.95 0.21
C LEU A 49 -6.28 -9.21 0.86
N SER A 50 -5.01 -9.15 1.24
CA SER A 50 -4.36 -10.21 2.01
C SER A 50 -4.80 -10.19 3.48
N ARG A 51 -4.66 -11.32 4.18
CA ARG A 51 -4.97 -11.38 5.62
C ARG A 51 -4.13 -10.39 6.44
N ASN A 52 -2.89 -10.16 6.03
CA ASN A 52 -2.02 -9.19 6.67
C ASN A 52 -2.53 -7.76 6.49
N GLU A 53 -3.02 -7.40 5.30
CA GLU A 53 -3.63 -6.08 5.05
C GLU A 53 -4.87 -5.83 5.89
N TYR A 54 -5.75 -6.84 6.02
CA TYR A 54 -6.90 -6.74 6.93
C TYR A 54 -6.45 -6.52 8.38
N ASN A 55 -5.45 -7.27 8.84
CA ASN A 55 -4.95 -7.12 10.20
C ASN A 55 -4.34 -5.72 10.42
N THR A 56 -3.51 -5.25 9.50
CA THR A 56 -2.91 -3.90 9.53
C THR A 56 -4.00 -2.83 9.56
N PHE A 57 -5.04 -2.98 8.74
CA PHE A 57 -6.18 -2.07 8.71
C PHE A 57 -6.91 -2.05 10.05
N TYR A 58 -7.41 -3.19 10.53
CA TYR A 58 -8.19 -3.23 11.76
C TYR A 58 -7.36 -2.88 13.01
N GLN A 59 -6.05 -3.12 12.99
CA GLN A 59 -5.16 -2.69 14.06
C GLN A 59 -4.98 -1.17 14.05
N ALA A 60 -4.82 -0.53 12.88
CA ALA A 60 -4.72 0.93 12.77
C ALA A 60 -6.02 1.65 13.14
N LEU A 61 -7.18 1.04 12.83
CA LEU A 61 -8.50 1.58 13.18
C LEU A 61 -8.98 1.13 14.58
N GLY A 62 -8.20 0.31 15.27
CA GLY A 62 -8.50 -0.24 16.59
C GLY A 62 -8.55 0.86 17.64
N GLY A 63 -9.71 1.49 17.80
CA GLY A 63 -9.91 2.65 18.67
C GLY A 63 -10.88 3.68 18.10
N LEU A 64 -11.20 3.62 16.80
CA LEU A 64 -12.26 4.42 16.21
C LEU A 64 -13.63 3.87 16.61
N VAL A 65 -14.52 4.78 17.03
CA VAL A 65 -15.91 4.48 17.40
C VAL A 65 -16.86 5.41 16.66
N GLY A 66 -18.09 4.94 16.39
CA GLY A 66 -19.15 5.74 15.74
C GLY A 66 -19.26 5.57 14.23
N VAL A 67 -18.23 5.03 13.57
CA VAL A 67 -18.25 4.66 12.14
C VAL A 67 -17.59 3.30 11.95
N SER A 68 -18.28 2.40 11.26
CA SER A 68 -17.74 1.11 10.82
C SER A 68 -17.13 1.26 9.43
N TYR A 69 -15.89 0.81 9.26
CA TYR A 69 -15.19 0.86 7.98
C TYR A 69 -14.97 -0.54 7.43
N SER A 70 -15.44 -0.79 6.21
CA SER A 70 -15.24 -2.06 5.51
C SER A 70 -14.38 -1.83 4.26
N PRO A 71 -13.11 -2.29 4.23
CA PRO A 71 -12.23 -2.11 3.07
C PRO A 71 -12.62 -3.07 1.94
N PHE A 72 -12.61 -2.58 0.70
CA PHE A 72 -12.90 -3.37 -0.50
C PHE A 72 -11.82 -3.27 -1.59
N ALA A 73 -10.96 -2.24 -1.53
CA ALA A 73 -9.81 -2.13 -2.42
C ALA A 73 -8.60 -1.58 -1.67
N VAL A 74 -7.40 -1.93 -2.13
CA VAL A 74 -6.14 -1.50 -1.52
C VAL A 74 -5.11 -1.14 -2.58
N SER A 75 -4.37 -0.07 -2.32
CA SER A 75 -3.13 0.31 -3.00
C SER A 75 -2.01 0.37 -1.96
N ALA A 76 -0.81 -0.08 -2.33
CA ALA A 76 0.34 -0.12 -1.44
C ALA A 76 1.54 0.62 -2.06
N SER A 77 2.36 1.21 -1.20
CA SER A 77 3.63 1.85 -1.58
C SER A 77 4.72 1.49 -0.59
N VAL A 78 5.93 1.27 -1.11
CA VAL A 78 7.14 1.06 -0.30
C VAL A 78 7.79 2.42 -0.06
N THR A 79 7.82 2.85 1.21
CA THR A 79 8.47 4.09 1.67
C THR A 79 9.54 3.74 2.71
N ALA A 80 9.56 4.35 3.91
CA ALA A 80 10.42 3.96 5.04
C ALA A 80 9.83 2.80 5.88
N GLY A 81 8.95 2.04 5.23
CA GLY A 81 7.98 1.09 5.78
C GLY A 81 6.98 0.78 4.67
N MET A 82 5.76 0.40 5.05
CA MET A 82 4.67 0.13 4.11
C MET A 82 3.55 1.15 4.29
N SER A 83 3.19 1.85 3.23
CA SER A 83 2.03 2.74 3.22
C SER A 83 0.90 2.09 2.44
N TYR A 84 -0.30 2.12 3.00
CA TYR A 84 -1.50 1.55 2.41
C TYR A 84 -2.57 2.62 2.25
N LYS A 85 -3.27 2.57 1.12
CA LYS A 85 -4.52 3.30 0.88
C LYS A 85 -5.63 2.30 0.66
N PHE A 86 -6.57 2.28 1.58
CA PHE A 86 -7.74 1.42 1.54
C PHE A 86 -8.94 2.22 1.08
N ILE A 87 -9.64 1.76 0.06
CA ILE A 87 -10.96 2.27 -0.24
C ILE A 87 -11.95 1.47 0.61
N CYS A 88 -12.73 2.19 1.41
CA CYS A 88 -13.63 1.62 2.38
C CYS A 88 -15.03 2.19 2.23
N ASN A 89 -16.02 1.36 2.55
CA ASN A 89 -17.36 1.85 2.84
C ASN A 89 -17.40 2.24 4.32
N ALA A 90 -17.70 3.51 4.58
CA ALA A 90 -17.92 4.06 5.90
C ALA A 90 -19.42 4.04 6.22
N GLN A 91 -19.79 3.32 7.28
CA GLN A 91 -21.16 3.21 7.76
C GLN A 91 -21.24 3.78 9.18
N PRO A 92 -21.83 4.98 9.35
CA PRO A 92 -22.04 5.53 10.69
C PRO A 92 -23.03 4.69 11.51
N THR A 93 -22.87 4.70 12.83
CA THR A 93 -23.66 3.86 13.75
C THR A 93 -25.05 4.44 14.09
N TYR A 94 -25.39 5.64 13.64
CA TYR A 94 -26.70 6.25 13.93
C TYR A 94 -27.81 5.72 12.99
N PRO A 95 -29.09 5.71 13.42
CA PRO A 95 -30.21 5.26 12.59
C PRO A 95 -30.31 6.04 11.28
N ASP A 96 -30.61 5.34 10.19
CA ASP A 96 -30.79 5.92 8.84
C ASP A 96 -29.55 6.66 8.26
N ALA A 97 -28.36 6.38 8.79
CA ALA A 97 -27.12 6.92 8.26
C ALA A 97 -26.85 6.43 6.82
N PRO A 98 -26.59 7.33 5.85
CA PRO A 98 -26.13 6.92 4.53
C PRO A 98 -24.70 6.38 4.61
N THR A 99 -24.44 5.30 3.89
CA THR A 99 -23.07 4.79 3.66
C THR A 99 -22.38 5.66 2.62
N TYR A 100 -21.12 6.00 2.85
CA TYR A 100 -20.29 6.76 1.92
C TYR A 100 -18.92 6.11 1.73
N ALA A 101 -18.25 6.44 0.63
CA ALA A 101 -16.95 5.89 0.30
C ALA A 101 -15.83 6.79 0.83
N VAL A 102 -14.82 6.19 1.46
CA VAL A 102 -13.65 6.90 1.99
C VAL A 102 -12.37 6.20 1.55
N VAL A 103 -11.30 6.97 1.42
CA VAL A 103 -9.92 6.48 1.36
C VAL A 103 -9.31 6.61 2.74
N VAL A 104 -8.95 5.48 3.32
CA VAL A 104 -8.24 5.39 4.59
C VAL A 104 -6.77 5.13 4.32
N GLU A 105 -5.92 6.03 4.78
CA GLU A 105 -4.47 5.89 4.66
C GLU A 105 -3.89 5.37 5.97
N VAL A 106 -3.12 4.29 5.87
CA VAL A 106 -2.49 3.61 7.00
C VAL A 106 -1.00 3.46 6.71
N TYR A 107 -0.17 3.84 7.69
CA TYR A 107 1.27 3.65 7.62
C TYR A 107 1.70 2.55 8.58
N HIS A 108 2.44 1.57 8.07
CA HIS A 108 3.01 0.49 8.86
C HIS A 108 4.55 0.63 8.88
N PRO A 109 5.15 1.04 10.01
CA PRO A 109 6.59 1.11 10.14
C PRO A 109 7.22 -0.29 10.13
N ILE A 110 8.49 -0.39 9.73
CA ILE A 110 9.24 -1.67 9.71
C ILE A 110 9.26 -2.32 11.10
N ASN A 111 9.41 -1.50 12.14
CA ASN A 111 9.40 -1.90 13.53
C ASN A 111 8.37 -1.04 14.29
N GLY A 112 7.14 -1.52 14.40
CA GLY A 112 6.09 -0.84 15.16
C GLY A 112 4.69 -1.32 14.80
N THR A 113 3.70 -0.65 15.37
CA THR A 113 2.28 -0.88 15.06
C THR A 113 1.84 -0.02 13.89
N PRO A 114 0.89 -0.47 13.06
CA PRO A 114 0.31 0.38 12.03
C PRO A 114 -0.50 1.53 12.62
N GLU A 115 -0.36 2.69 12.00
CA GLU A 115 -0.95 3.95 12.44
C GLU A 115 -1.88 4.50 11.35
N LEU A 116 -3.02 5.02 11.78
CA LEU A 116 -3.92 5.76 10.92
C LEU A 116 -3.30 7.11 10.56
N VAL A 117 -3.13 7.38 9.27
CA VAL A 117 -2.58 8.65 8.77
C VAL A 117 -3.72 9.63 8.48
N SER A 118 -4.69 9.20 7.66
CA SER A 118 -5.80 10.05 7.25
C SER A 118 -7.02 9.25 6.82
N ILE A 119 -8.19 9.90 6.89
CA ILE A 119 -9.44 9.39 6.32
C ILE A 119 -10.02 10.52 5.48
N ASN A 120 -10.13 10.28 4.17
CA ASN A 120 -10.65 11.27 3.22
C ASN A 120 -11.88 10.70 2.53
N GLU A 121 -12.95 11.48 2.46
CA GLU A 121 -14.14 11.11 1.70
C GLU A 121 -13.89 11.22 0.19
N ILE A 122 -14.47 10.31 -0.59
CA ILE A 122 -14.45 10.36 -2.06
C ILE A 122 -15.75 11.06 -2.48
N ASN A 123 -15.63 12.28 -3.01
CA ASN A 123 -16.75 13.09 -3.49
C ASN A 123 -16.61 13.41 -4.98
#